data_AF-A0ABD2PLM8-F1
#
_entry.id   AF-A0ABD2PLM8-F1
#
_cell.length_a   1.000
_cell.length_b   1.000
_cell.length_c   1.000
_cell.angle_alpha   90.00
_cell.angle_beta   90.00
_cell.angle_gamma   90.00
#
_symmetry.space_group_name_H-M   'P 1'
#
loop_
_entity.id
_entity.type
_entity.pdbx_description
1 polymer ?
#
loop_
_entity_poly.entity_id
_entity_poly.type
_entity_poly.pdbx_seq_one_letter_code
_entity_poly.pdbx_strand_id
1 'polypeptide(L)'
;MENFGFPPVFPEQPVDAAPVKDAETELTKDKAKGKKSKAVAKTGGMKYQWQIMRSLGLDDQEIKKFANYSHWLEYFPSLCIQDLKKIGVKVDWRRSFITTDANPFYDSFVRWQFLHLKKNGKIKFGKRYTIFSPQDNQPCMDHERSQGEGVGPQEYTLIKLKLISPAPQELKG
;
A
#
# COMPACT_ATOMS: atom_id res chain seq x y z
N MET A 1 3.32 7.54 -17.91
CA MET A 1 3.17 8.46 -19.06
C MET A 1 4.08 9.66 -18.92
N GLU A 2 4.08 10.35 -17.78
CA GLU A 2 4.91 11.55 -17.55
C GLU A 2 6.42 11.31 -17.76
N ASN A 3 6.94 10.17 -17.30
CA ASN A 3 8.39 9.91 -17.36
C ASN A 3 8.86 9.10 -18.60
N PHE A 4 7.96 8.39 -19.28
CA PHE A 4 8.35 7.41 -20.33
C PHE A 4 7.50 7.50 -21.61
N GLY A 5 6.56 8.44 -21.70
CA GLY A 5 5.70 8.62 -22.88
C GLY A 5 4.48 7.68 -22.96
N PHE A 6 3.88 7.62 -24.15
CA PHE A 6 2.71 6.81 -24.51
C PHE A 6 2.79 6.36 -25.99
N PRO A 7 2.93 5.06 -26.29
CA PRO A 7 3.20 3.97 -25.34
C PRO A 7 4.55 4.17 -24.64
N PRO A 8 4.72 3.70 -23.39
CA PRO A 8 5.93 3.96 -22.64
C PRO A 8 7.12 3.19 -23.19
N VAL A 9 8.26 3.87 -23.33
CA VAL A 9 9.55 3.27 -23.65
C VAL A 9 10.38 3.20 -22.38
N PHE A 10 10.62 1.99 -21.87
CA PHE A 10 11.41 1.78 -20.67
C PHE A 10 12.89 1.59 -21.02
N PRO A 11 13.83 2.02 -20.15
CA PRO A 11 15.24 1.76 -20.36
C PRO A 11 15.51 0.24 -20.42
N GLU A 12 16.24 -0.21 -21.44
CA GLU A 12 16.75 -1.59 -21.49
C GLU A 12 17.72 -1.80 -20.33
N GLN A 13 17.48 -2.82 -19.50
CA GLN A 13 18.43 -3.25 -18.49
C GLN A 13 18.95 -4.64 -18.84
N PRO A 14 20.24 -4.92 -18.59
CA PRO A 14 20.79 -6.26 -18.75
C PRO A 14 20.00 -7.24 -17.87
N VAL A 15 19.78 -8.43 -18.41
CA VAL A 15 18.93 -9.53 -17.90
C VAL A 15 19.28 -10.08 -16.50
N ASP A 16 20.18 -9.44 -15.75
CA ASP A 16 20.69 -9.89 -14.45
C ASP A 16 20.42 -8.90 -13.29
N ALA A 17 19.31 -8.18 -13.32
CA ALA A 17 18.79 -7.57 -12.09
C ALA A 17 18.08 -8.66 -11.26
N ALA A 18 18.88 -9.47 -10.56
CA ALA A 18 18.40 -10.34 -9.50
C ALA A 18 17.47 -9.55 -8.56
N PRO A 19 16.37 -10.16 -8.05
CA PRO A 19 15.54 -9.49 -7.06
C PRO A 19 16.44 -9.07 -5.90
N VAL A 20 16.33 -7.80 -5.51
CA VAL A 20 17.04 -7.21 -4.37
C VAL A 20 16.89 -8.16 -3.19
N LYS A 21 17.97 -8.87 -2.85
CA LYS A 21 18.06 -9.61 -1.59
C LYS A 21 18.33 -8.56 -0.53
N ASP A 22 17.29 -8.08 0.12
CA ASP A 22 17.45 -7.28 1.32
C ASP A 22 18.16 -8.15 2.37
N ALA A 23 19.31 -7.68 2.82
CA ALA A 23 20.15 -8.36 3.79
C ALA A 23 19.36 -8.57 5.09
N GLU A 24 19.10 -9.84 5.42
CA GLU A 24 18.58 -10.24 6.72
C GLU A 24 19.65 -9.94 7.78
N THR A 25 19.46 -8.90 8.59
CA THR A 25 20.08 -8.86 9.91
C THR A 25 19.37 -9.90 10.77
N GLU A 26 20.05 -11.03 10.99
CA GLU A 26 19.63 -12.03 11.95
C GLU A 26 19.47 -11.38 13.32
N LEU A 27 18.23 -11.34 13.83
CA LEU A 27 17.87 -11.57 15.22
C LEU A 27 16.34 -11.67 15.31
N THR A 28 15.87 -12.76 15.94
CA THR A 28 14.46 -13.20 16.18
C THR A 28 13.76 -13.92 15.02
N LYS A 29 13.90 -15.25 15.01
CA LYS A 29 13.10 -16.19 14.21
C LYS A 29 11.75 -16.44 14.90
N ASP A 30 10.66 -15.90 14.35
CA ASP A 30 9.31 -16.43 14.56
C ASP A 30 8.87 -17.27 13.35
N LYS A 31 8.55 -18.55 13.60
CA LYS A 31 8.23 -19.59 12.60
C LYS A 31 6.80 -19.49 12.03
N ALA A 32 6.39 -18.31 11.56
CA ALA A 32 5.03 -18.11 11.03
C ALA A 32 4.95 -17.27 9.73
N LYS A 33 6.00 -17.21 8.88
CA LYS A 33 5.97 -16.44 7.63
C LYS A 33 6.32 -17.27 6.39
N GLY A 34 5.38 -17.34 5.45
CA GLY A 34 5.63 -17.83 4.09
C GLY A 34 6.67 -16.97 3.38
N LYS A 35 7.66 -17.64 2.78
CA LYS A 35 8.90 -17.09 2.19
C LYS A 35 8.74 -16.23 0.91
N LYS A 36 7.57 -15.69 0.60
CA LYS A 36 7.40 -14.80 -0.57
C LYS A 36 6.91 -13.43 -0.12
N SER A 37 7.70 -12.39 -0.35
CA SER A 37 7.29 -11.01 -0.07
C SER A 37 6.02 -10.67 -0.88
N LYS A 38 5.10 -9.91 -0.29
CA LYS A 38 3.83 -9.52 -0.94
C LYS A 38 4.05 -8.84 -2.29
N ALA A 39 5.19 -8.18 -2.48
CA ALA A 39 5.56 -7.52 -3.73
C ALA A 39 5.76 -8.52 -4.89
N VAL A 40 6.54 -9.58 -4.69
CA VAL A 40 6.83 -10.57 -5.75
C VAL A 40 5.56 -11.32 -6.18
N ALA A 41 4.66 -11.61 -5.23
CA ALA A 41 3.38 -12.25 -5.53
C ALA A 41 2.44 -11.36 -6.37
N LYS A 42 2.49 -10.03 -6.18
CA LYS A 42 1.60 -9.08 -6.85
C LYS A 42 2.07 -8.67 -8.24
N THR A 43 3.38 -8.64 -8.49
CA THR A 43 3.93 -8.16 -9.77
C THR A 43 4.24 -9.25 -10.77
N GLY A 44 4.28 -10.52 -10.36
CA GLY A 44 4.62 -11.63 -11.26
C GLY A 44 6.01 -11.53 -11.88
N GLY A 45 6.93 -10.76 -11.25
CA GLY A 45 8.26 -10.47 -11.79
C GLY A 45 8.32 -9.27 -12.74
N MET A 46 7.19 -8.63 -13.05
CA MET A 46 7.16 -7.38 -13.83
C MET A 46 7.61 -6.19 -12.97
N LYS A 47 8.34 -5.25 -13.58
CA LYS A 47 8.92 -4.10 -12.86
C LYS A 47 8.02 -2.88 -12.90
N TYR A 48 7.32 -2.65 -14.02
CA TYR A 48 6.52 -1.45 -14.24
C TYR A 48 5.02 -1.76 -14.22
N GLN A 49 4.23 -0.89 -13.59
CA GLN A 49 2.77 -1.01 -13.54
C GLN A 49 2.13 -1.17 -14.92
N TRP A 50 2.66 -0.49 -15.95
CA TRP A 50 2.18 -0.63 -17.33
C TRP A 50 2.26 -2.07 -17.86
N GLN A 51 3.34 -2.79 -17.54
CA GLN A 51 3.53 -4.18 -17.96
C GLN A 51 2.50 -5.09 -17.28
N ILE A 52 2.23 -4.84 -15.99
CA ILE A 52 1.19 -5.56 -15.24
C ILE A 52 -0.18 -5.32 -15.89
N MET A 53 -0.52 -4.08 -16.21
CA MET A 53 -1.81 -3.76 -16.84
C MET A 53 -1.95 -4.39 -18.24
N ARG A 54 -0.90 -4.39 -19.07
CA ARG A 54 -0.90 -5.13 -20.35
C ARG A 54 -1.09 -6.64 -20.16
N SER A 55 -0.53 -7.23 -19.09
CA SER A 55 -0.70 -8.66 -18.81
C SER A 55 -2.15 -9.04 -18.47
N LEU A 56 -2.99 -8.07 -18.07
CA LEU A 56 -4.43 -8.25 -17.90
C LEU A 56 -5.21 -8.22 -19.22
N GLY A 57 -4.52 -8.09 -20.36
CA GLY A 57 -5.14 -8.02 -21.69
C GLY A 57 -5.65 -6.63 -22.07
N LEU A 58 -5.23 -5.58 -21.35
CA LEU A 58 -5.62 -4.20 -21.65
C LEU A 58 -4.76 -3.61 -22.77
N ASP A 59 -5.39 -2.89 -23.69
CA ASP A 59 -4.69 -2.07 -24.67
C ASP A 59 -4.14 -0.77 -24.06
N ASP A 60 -3.20 -0.14 -24.75
CA ASP A 60 -2.55 1.07 -24.22
C ASP A 60 -3.54 2.21 -23.98
N GLN A 61 -4.54 2.41 -24.85
CA GLN A 61 -5.52 3.50 -24.71
C GLN A 61 -6.39 3.32 -23.46
N GLU A 62 -6.72 2.07 -23.14
CA GLU A 62 -7.45 1.72 -21.93
C GLU A 62 -6.57 1.89 -20.69
N ILE A 63 -5.30 1.43 -20.73
CA ILE A 63 -4.35 1.61 -19.62
C ILE A 63 -4.17 3.09 -19.26
N LYS A 64 -4.15 3.98 -20.25
CA LYS A 64 -4.05 5.43 -20.03
C LYS A 64 -5.16 5.98 -19.12
N LYS A 65 -6.38 5.44 -19.20
CA LYS A 65 -7.52 5.90 -18.38
C LYS A 65 -7.33 5.61 -16.90
N PHE A 66 -6.59 4.55 -16.55
CA PHE A 66 -6.27 4.19 -15.17
C PHE A 66 -5.30 5.15 -14.46
N ALA A 67 -4.79 6.18 -15.14
CA ALA A 67 -4.15 7.30 -14.45
C ALA A 67 -5.15 8.07 -13.56
N ASN A 68 -6.44 8.05 -13.90
CA ASN A 68 -7.50 8.58 -13.04
C ASN A 68 -8.02 7.47 -12.12
N TYR A 69 -8.04 7.75 -10.80
CA TYR A 69 -8.52 6.80 -9.79
C TYR A 69 -9.99 6.39 -10.01
N SER A 70 -10.85 7.29 -10.51
CA SER A 70 -12.27 6.99 -10.73
C SER A 70 -12.49 5.86 -11.74
N HIS A 71 -11.61 5.76 -12.75
CA HIS A 71 -11.70 4.69 -13.75
C HIS A 71 -11.56 3.29 -13.13
N TRP A 72 -10.77 3.16 -12.06
CA TRP A 72 -10.65 1.90 -11.31
C TRP A 72 -11.96 1.49 -10.65
N LEU A 73 -12.72 2.46 -10.15
CA LEU A 73 -14.00 2.25 -9.47
C LEU A 73 -15.12 1.85 -10.45
N GLU A 74 -14.99 2.19 -11.72
CA GLU A 74 -15.95 1.83 -12.77
C GLU A 74 -15.59 0.48 -13.42
N TYR A 75 -14.31 0.26 -13.67
CA TYR A 75 -13.82 -0.89 -14.42
C TYR A 75 -13.90 -2.20 -13.61
N PHE A 76 -13.18 -2.28 -12.48
CA PHE A 76 -12.99 -3.55 -11.78
C PHE A 76 -14.22 -4.09 -11.04
N PRO A 77 -15.08 -3.27 -10.40
CA PRO A 77 -16.25 -3.82 -9.70
C PRO A 77 -17.19 -4.61 -10.60
N SER A 78 -17.37 -4.17 -11.84
CA SER A 78 -18.20 -4.87 -12.82
C SER A 78 -17.62 -6.25 -13.19
N LEU A 79 -16.30 -6.33 -13.39
CA LEU A 79 -15.58 -7.58 -13.67
C LEU A 79 -15.63 -8.55 -12.49
N CYS A 80 -15.42 -8.06 -11.26
CA CYS A 80 -15.52 -8.88 -10.06
C CYS A 80 -16.91 -9.53 -9.92
N ILE A 81 -17.99 -8.80 -10.22
CA ILE A 81 -19.35 -9.37 -10.20
C ILE A 81 -19.52 -10.42 -11.31
N GLN A 82 -19.01 -10.17 -12.51
CA GLN A 82 -19.08 -11.15 -13.61
C GLN A 82 -18.35 -12.44 -13.25
N ASP A 83 -17.16 -12.35 -12.67
CA ASP A 83 -16.36 -13.51 -12.31
C ASP A 83 -16.97 -14.30 -11.16
N LEU A 84 -17.49 -13.63 -10.13
CA LEU A 84 -18.22 -14.31 -9.05
C LEU A 84 -19.51 -14.99 -9.55
N LYS A 85 -20.23 -14.37 -10.52
CA LYS A 85 -21.39 -15.00 -11.17
C LYS A 85 -20.98 -16.24 -11.96
N LYS A 86 -19.86 -16.22 -12.68
CA LYS A 86 -19.31 -17.40 -13.39
C LYS A 86 -18.95 -18.53 -12.42
N ILE A 87 -18.42 -18.20 -11.24
CA ILE A 87 -18.16 -19.18 -10.17
C ILE A 87 -19.46 -19.80 -9.63
N GLY A 88 -20.60 -19.10 -9.74
CA GLY A 88 -21.89 -19.60 -9.27
C GLY A 88 -22.15 -19.38 -7.78
N VAL A 89 -21.55 -18.33 -7.18
CA VAL A 89 -21.79 -18.01 -5.76
C VAL A 89 -23.24 -17.60 -5.50
N LYS A 90 -23.78 -18.01 -4.35
CA LYS A 90 -25.17 -17.72 -3.95
C LYS A 90 -25.30 -16.34 -3.29
N VAL A 91 -25.16 -15.27 -4.09
CA VAL A 91 -25.16 -13.86 -3.62
C VAL A 91 -26.39 -13.10 -4.15
N ASP A 92 -27.01 -12.27 -3.31
CA ASP A 92 -28.03 -11.30 -3.72
C ASP A 92 -27.36 -10.02 -4.25
N TRP A 93 -27.18 -9.95 -5.57
CA TRP A 93 -26.50 -8.85 -6.27
C TRP A 93 -27.16 -7.48 -6.12
N ARG A 94 -28.45 -7.42 -5.70
CA ARG A 94 -29.14 -6.16 -5.43
C ARG A 94 -28.56 -5.41 -4.22
N ARG A 95 -27.72 -6.09 -3.44
CA ARG A 95 -27.07 -5.56 -2.23
C ARG A 95 -25.58 -5.26 -2.46
N SER A 96 -25.12 -5.30 -3.71
CA SER A 96 -23.75 -4.93 -4.07
C SER A 96 -23.58 -3.41 -4.12
N PHE A 97 -22.43 -2.91 -3.63
CA PHE A 97 -22.11 -1.48 -3.61
C PHE A 97 -20.60 -1.25 -3.57
N ILE A 98 -20.16 -0.01 -3.81
CA ILE A 98 -18.77 0.46 -3.65
C ILE A 98 -18.61 1.28 -2.37
N THR A 99 -17.38 1.37 -1.86
CA THR A 99 -17.09 1.83 -0.49
C THR A 99 -16.50 3.23 -0.38
N THR A 100 -16.28 3.93 -1.50
CA THR A 100 -15.80 5.32 -1.51
C THR A 100 -16.96 6.31 -1.46
N ASP A 101 -16.64 7.59 -1.40
CA ASP A 101 -17.58 8.72 -1.51
C ASP A 101 -18.32 8.79 -2.86
N ALA A 102 -17.83 8.08 -3.88
CA ALA A 102 -18.56 7.86 -5.12
C ALA A 102 -19.93 7.18 -4.91
N ASN A 103 -20.14 6.48 -3.79
CA ASN A 103 -21.45 5.99 -3.36
C ASN A 103 -22.01 6.84 -2.20
N PRO A 104 -22.95 7.76 -2.47
CA PRO A 104 -23.47 8.66 -1.45
C PRO A 104 -24.25 7.95 -0.33
N PHE A 105 -24.87 6.79 -0.62
CA PHE A 105 -25.60 6.03 0.40
C PHE A 105 -24.64 5.42 1.42
N TYR A 106 -23.55 4.81 0.95
CA TYR A 106 -22.56 4.20 1.82
C TYR A 106 -21.73 5.25 2.57
N ASP A 107 -21.36 6.35 1.90
CA ASP A 107 -20.72 7.49 2.56
C ASP A 107 -21.59 8.07 3.69
N SER A 108 -22.90 8.26 3.46
CA SER A 108 -23.85 8.69 4.49
C SER A 108 -23.91 7.70 5.67
N PHE A 109 -23.92 6.40 5.39
CA PHE A 109 -23.88 5.36 6.43
C PHE A 109 -22.59 5.41 7.26
N VAL A 110 -21.43 5.57 6.62
CA VAL A 110 -20.14 5.69 7.32
C VAL A 110 -20.09 6.98 8.14
N ARG A 111 -20.58 8.11 7.61
CA ARG A 111 -20.69 9.37 8.38
C ARG A 111 -21.55 9.20 9.62
N TRP A 112 -22.72 8.57 9.47
CA TRP A 112 -23.57 8.21 10.60
C TRP A 112 -22.79 7.39 11.64
N GLN A 113 -22.06 6.35 11.23
CA GLN A 113 -21.26 5.52 12.13
C GLN A 113 -20.21 6.33 12.90
N PHE A 114 -19.42 7.17 12.20
CA PHE A 114 -18.36 7.96 12.83
C PHE A 114 -18.91 9.05 13.76
N LEU A 115 -20.06 9.65 13.44
CA LEU A 115 -20.74 10.58 14.34
C LEU A 115 -21.19 9.90 15.63
N HIS A 116 -21.71 8.67 15.54
CA HIS A 116 -22.09 7.88 16.72
C HIS A 116 -20.87 7.49 17.57
N LEU A 117 -19.78 7.05 16.93
CA LEU A 117 -18.53 6.72 17.62
C LEU A 117 -17.95 7.95 18.34
N LYS A 118 -18.00 9.13 17.71
CA LYS A 118 -17.58 10.39 18.32
C LYS A 118 -18.47 10.76 19.51
N LYS A 119 -19.80 10.69 19.36
CA LYS A 119 -20.78 10.97 20.44
C LYS A 119 -20.56 10.07 21.65
N ASN A 120 -20.23 8.80 21.43
CA ASN A 120 -19.95 7.82 22.48
C ASN A 120 -18.50 7.85 23.00
N GLY A 121 -17.73 8.88 22.64
CA GLY A 121 -16.37 9.09 23.13
C GLY A 121 -15.35 8.05 22.66
N LYS A 122 -15.62 7.31 21.58
CA LYS A 122 -14.72 6.28 21.01
C LYS A 122 -13.70 6.85 20.02
N ILE A 123 -13.95 8.04 19.47
CA ILE A 123 -13.00 8.79 18.65
C ILE A 123 -12.35 9.87 19.52
N LYS A 124 -11.01 9.88 19.56
CA LYS A 124 -10.21 10.86 20.31
C LYS A 124 -9.23 11.56 19.38
N PHE A 125 -8.91 12.81 19.70
CA PHE A 125 -7.88 13.58 19.02
C PHE A 125 -6.69 13.80 19.96
N GLY A 126 -5.47 13.66 19.46
CA GLY A 126 -4.24 13.87 20.23
C GLY A 126 -3.00 13.42 19.47
N LYS A 127 -1.84 13.86 19.95
CA LYS A 127 -0.53 13.41 19.42
C LYS A 127 -0.24 12.00 19.91
N ARG A 128 0.06 11.09 18.97
CA ARG A 128 0.31 9.67 19.24
C ARG A 128 1.46 9.19 18.37
N TYR A 129 2.24 8.24 18.88
CA TYR A 129 3.21 7.50 18.07
C TYR A 129 2.47 6.50 17.17
N THR A 130 2.85 6.48 15.90
CA THR A 130 2.33 5.55 14.89
C THR A 130 3.43 5.26 13.88
N ILE A 131 3.34 4.12 13.20
CA ILE A 131 4.12 3.95 11.97
C ILE A 131 3.64 5.00 10.97
N PHE A 132 4.59 5.68 10.33
CA PHE A 132 4.35 6.85 9.49
C PHE A 132 5.14 6.71 8.19
N SER A 133 4.50 6.97 7.06
CA SER A 133 5.16 7.02 5.75
C SER A 133 5.53 8.47 5.45
N PRO A 134 6.83 8.84 5.37
CA PRO A 134 7.23 10.19 4.97
C PRO A 134 6.83 10.54 3.54
N GLN A 135 6.76 9.54 2.66
CA GLN A 135 6.37 9.72 1.26
C GLN A 135 4.88 10.03 1.12
N ASP A 136 4.02 9.31 1.83
CA ASP A 136 2.56 9.50 1.79
C ASP A 136 2.10 10.58 2.78
N ASN A 137 2.99 11.03 3.66
CA ASN A 137 2.76 12.02 4.70
C ASN A 137 1.54 11.71 5.60
N GLN A 138 1.35 10.42 5.91
CA GLN A 138 0.23 9.94 6.73
C GLN A 138 0.63 8.73 7.58
N PRO A 139 -0.15 8.39 8.63
CA PRO A 139 -0.01 7.11 9.33
C PRO A 139 -0.10 5.94 8.35
N CYS A 140 0.88 5.03 8.36
CA CYS A 140 0.91 3.87 7.48
C CYS A 140 0.35 2.64 8.21
N MET A 141 -0.93 2.40 7.97
CA MET A 141 -1.65 1.28 8.57
C MET A 141 -1.38 -0.02 7.81
N ASP A 142 -1.72 -1.16 8.41
CA ASP A 142 -1.31 -2.48 7.91
C ASP A 142 -1.68 -2.77 6.45
N HIS A 143 -2.86 -2.34 6.00
CA HIS A 143 -3.33 -2.57 4.64
C HIS A 143 -2.64 -1.68 3.59
N GLU A 144 -1.88 -0.67 4.01
CA GLU A 144 -1.08 0.20 3.13
C GLU A 144 0.36 -0.32 2.99
N ARG A 145 0.75 -1.35 3.75
CA ARG A 145 2.13 -1.84 3.82
C ARG A 145 2.45 -2.85 2.73
N SER A 146 3.62 -2.68 2.13
CA SER A 146 4.25 -3.70 1.28
C SER A 146 4.91 -4.81 2.11
N GLN A 147 5.42 -4.49 3.31
CA GLN A 147 6.10 -5.39 4.24
C GLN A 147 5.83 -5.01 5.70
N GLY A 148 6.08 -5.92 6.64
CA GLY A 148 5.99 -5.61 8.08
C GLY A 148 4.57 -5.35 8.59
N GLU A 149 3.57 -6.05 8.06
CA GLU A 149 2.21 -6.07 8.63
C GLU A 149 2.25 -6.50 10.11
N GLY A 150 1.53 -5.77 10.96
CA GLY A 150 1.47 -6.00 12.41
C GLY A 150 2.64 -5.40 13.21
N VAL A 151 3.64 -4.81 12.56
CA VAL A 151 4.75 -4.13 13.25
C VAL A 151 4.27 -2.79 13.83
N GLY A 152 4.52 -2.56 15.12
CA GLY A 152 4.22 -1.31 15.82
C GLY A 152 5.48 -0.50 16.19
N PRO A 153 5.32 0.72 16.70
CA PRO A 153 6.42 1.48 17.28
C PRO A 153 7.08 0.71 18.44
N GLN A 154 8.40 0.72 18.50
CA GLN A 154 9.17 0.15 19.60
C GLN A 154 9.81 1.26 20.43
N GLU A 155 9.60 1.20 21.74
CA GLU A 155 10.12 2.20 22.68
C GLU A 155 11.57 1.88 23.08
N TYR A 156 12.41 2.93 23.16
CA TYR A 156 13.79 2.86 23.64
C TYR A 156 14.11 4.06 24.52
N THR A 157 14.97 3.87 25.52
CA THR A 157 15.54 4.97 26.31
C THR A 157 16.80 5.51 25.64
N LEU A 158 16.76 6.77 25.20
CA LEU A 158 17.93 7.45 24.62
C LEU A 158 18.69 8.21 25.71
N ILE A 159 19.85 7.67 26.13
CA ILE A 159 20.71 8.32 27.14
C ILE A 159 21.55 9.41 26.45
N LYS A 160 21.43 10.65 26.94
CA LYS A 160 22.23 11.78 26.46
C LYS A 160 23.51 11.89 27.27
N LEU A 161 24.64 11.58 26.65
CA LEU A 161 25.96 11.74 27.25
C LEU A 161 26.53 13.11 26.85
N LYS A 162 26.96 13.91 27.85
CA LYS A 162 27.57 15.21 27.61
C LYS A 162 29.02 15.01 27.14
N LEU A 163 29.37 15.58 25.98
CA LEU A 163 30.75 15.63 25.53
C LEU A 163 31.57 16.56 26.45
N ILE A 164 32.70 16.07 26.96
CA ILE A 164 33.62 16.84 27.80
C ILE A 164 34.73 17.40 26.90
N SER A 165 35.15 18.64 27.15
CA SER A 165 36.24 19.29 26.42
C SER A 165 37.61 18.76 26.86
N PRO A 166 38.59 18.64 25.95
CA PRO A 166 38.49 18.87 24.51
C PRO A 166 37.76 17.73 23.79
N ALA A 167 37.04 18.06 22.71
CA ALA A 167 36.43 17.05 21.86
C ALA A 167 37.51 16.14 21.25
N PRO A 168 37.27 14.82 21.17
CA PRO A 168 38.13 13.88 20.44
C PRO A 168 38.37 14.35 19.01
N GLN A 169 39.57 14.10 18.49
CA GLN A 169 39.98 14.54 17.16
C GLN A 169 39.15 13.84 16.07
N GLU A 170 38.65 12.64 16.36
CA GLU A 170 37.82 11.77 15.54
C GLU A 170 36.41 12.31 15.32
N LEU A 171 35.94 13.24 16.16
CA LEU A 171 34.64 13.89 16.03
C LEU A 171 34.70 15.21 15.24
N LYS A 172 35.88 15.60 14.73
CA LYS A 172 36.07 16.79 13.87
C LYS A 172 35.87 16.44 12.39
N GLY A 173 34.71 15.85 12.06
CA GLY A 173 34.29 15.53 10.69
C GLY A 173 33.38 16.60 10.11
#